data_AF-A0A979GRQ6-F1
#
_entry.id   AF-A0A979GRQ6-F1
#
_cell.length_a   1.000
_cell.length_b   1.000
_cell.length_c   1.000
_cell.angle_alpha   90.00
_cell.angle_beta   90.00
_cell.angle_gamma   90.00
#
_symmetry.space_group_name_H-M   'P 1'
#
loop_
_entity.id
_entity.type
_entity.pdbx_description
1 polymer ?
#
loop_
_entity_poly.entity_id
_entity_poly.type
_entity_poly.pdbx_seq_one_letter_code
_entity_poly.pdbx_strand_id
1 'polypeptide(L)'
;MLINRRTALKQVLVVSAGLAFLPSCVRKTTPASISLKNIAVDGEGENMLALLADTLIPTTSTPGAKDVKAHLFALTMVDDCFNKEDQQKWTAGMKAFAELSDKKNGKSFEKSTPEARTALLEQLDKSKAEEGGAAYFYHATKNLIIRGYTNSEFYLTKVQVYELVPGRFHGSVPVKPVGRRTA
;
A
#
# COMPACT_ATOMS: atom_id res chain seq x y z
N MET A 1 44.63 -31.56 25.65
CA MET A 1 44.91 -31.25 24.24
C MET A 1 45.34 -29.79 24.16
N LEU A 2 46.64 -29.50 24.06
CA LEU A 2 47.16 -28.13 24.03
C LEU A 2 46.89 -27.53 22.66
N ILE A 3 45.86 -26.69 22.57
CA ILE A 3 45.53 -25.96 21.34
C ILE A 3 46.67 -24.98 21.03
N ASN A 4 47.25 -25.14 19.84
CA ASN A 4 48.34 -24.31 19.37
C ASN A 4 47.80 -22.91 19.00
N ARG A 5 48.47 -21.83 19.44
CA ARG A 5 47.99 -20.44 19.29
C ARG A 5 47.67 -20.07 17.84
N ARG A 6 48.45 -20.59 16.88
CA ARG A 6 48.21 -20.38 15.45
C ARG A 6 46.93 -21.07 14.96
N THR A 7 46.58 -22.21 15.55
CA THR A 7 45.37 -22.96 15.22
C THR A 7 44.13 -22.26 15.78
N ALA A 8 44.21 -21.74 17.01
CA ALA A 8 43.14 -20.93 17.61
C ALA A 8 42.84 -19.66 16.80
N LEU A 9 43.88 -18.93 16.38
CA LEU A 9 43.71 -17.71 15.57
C LEU A 9 43.08 -18.00 14.20
N LYS A 10 43.50 -19.10 13.54
CA LYS A 10 42.88 -19.52 12.26
C LYS A 10 41.41 -19.90 12.43
N GLN A 11 41.07 -20.62 13.50
CA GLN A 11 39.69 -21.03 13.76
C GLN A 11 38.79 -19.84 14.09
N VAL A 12 39.26 -18.88 14.89
CA VAL A 12 38.51 -17.65 15.19
C VAL A 12 38.24 -16.85 13.92
N LEU A 13 39.22 -16.73 13.01
CA LEU A 13 39.09 -15.99 11.75
C LEU A 13 38.10 -16.68 10.79
N VAL A 14 38.10 -18.01 10.73
CA VAL A 14 37.14 -18.78 9.91
C VAL A 14 35.71 -18.69 10.47
N VAL A 15 35.54 -18.74 11.79
CA VAL A 15 34.22 -18.64 12.43
C VAL A 15 33.64 -17.24 12.31
N SER A 16 34.45 -16.20 12.48
CA SER A 16 34.00 -14.80 12.33
C SER A 16 33.68 -14.46 10.88
N ALA A 17 34.48 -14.93 9.91
CA ALA A 17 34.16 -14.83 8.50
C ALA A 17 32.85 -15.58 8.17
N GLY A 18 32.67 -16.79 8.71
CA GLY A 18 31.44 -17.57 8.54
C GLY A 18 30.19 -16.83 9.03
N LEU A 19 30.23 -16.20 10.21
CA LEU A 19 29.10 -15.43 10.75
C LEU A 19 28.76 -14.18 9.93
N ALA A 20 29.74 -13.54 9.29
CA ALA A 20 29.51 -12.33 8.50
C ALA A 20 28.73 -12.60 7.20
N PHE A 21 28.84 -13.80 6.62
CA PHE A 21 28.15 -14.16 5.37
C PHE A 21 26.77 -14.82 5.57
N LEU A 22 26.43 -15.25 6.79
CA LEU A 22 25.13 -15.88 7.09
C LEU A 22 23.89 -14.99 6.90
N PRO A 23 23.90 -13.66 7.13
CA PRO A 23 22.67 -12.86 7.04
C PRO A 23 22.04 -12.82 5.65
N SER A 24 22.82 -13.05 4.59
CA SER A 24 22.36 -12.94 3.20
C SER A 24 21.60 -14.19 2.71
N CYS A 25 21.89 -15.37 3.27
CA CYS A 25 21.25 -16.62 2.86
C CYS A 25 19.98 -16.97 3.67
N VAL A 26 19.76 -16.33 4.81
CA VAL A 26 18.63 -16.65 5.71
C VAL A 26 17.38 -15.80 5.41
N ARG A 27 17.54 -14.63 4.77
CA ARG A 27 16.40 -13.79 4.36
C ARG A 27 15.99 -14.11 2.92
N LYS A 28 15.21 -15.18 2.74
CA LYS A 28 14.41 -15.35 1.52
C LYS A 28 13.28 -14.31 1.54
N THR A 29 13.50 -13.14 0.97
CA THR A 29 12.45 -12.15 0.73
C THR A 29 11.57 -12.63 -0.41
N THR A 30 10.31 -12.90 -0.14
CA THR A 30 9.32 -13.17 -1.21
C THR A 30 9.15 -11.89 -2.02
N PRO A 31 9.23 -11.94 -3.37
CA PRO A 31 9.00 -10.74 -4.18
C PRO A 31 7.53 -10.29 -4.11
N ALA A 32 7.26 -9.02 -4.43
CA ALA A 32 5.91 -8.53 -4.70
C ALA A 32 5.26 -9.33 -5.85
N SER A 33 3.93 -9.41 -5.86
CA SER A 33 3.13 -10.12 -6.87
C SER A 33 3.10 -9.40 -8.21
N ILE A 34 3.45 -8.12 -8.24
CA ILE A 34 3.57 -7.29 -9.45
C ILE A 34 5.02 -6.91 -9.73
N SER A 35 5.33 -6.68 -11.00
CA SER A 35 6.66 -6.22 -11.43
C SER A 35 6.78 -4.71 -11.19
N LEU A 36 7.75 -4.32 -10.34
CA LEU A 36 8.07 -2.93 -10.02
C LEU A 36 9.42 -2.56 -10.64
N LYS A 37 9.51 -1.39 -11.26
CA LYS A 37 10.71 -0.95 -12.01
C LYS A 37 11.53 0.10 -11.25
N ASN A 38 10.86 1.00 -10.53
CA ASN A 38 11.45 2.20 -9.96
C ASN A 38 11.51 2.15 -8.43
N ILE A 39 10.62 1.39 -7.78
CA ILE A 39 10.62 1.17 -6.33
C ILE A 39 10.88 -0.29 -5.97
N ALA A 40 11.48 -0.51 -4.80
CA ALA A 40 11.69 -1.85 -4.24
C ALA A 40 10.70 -2.09 -3.09
N VAL A 41 9.68 -2.91 -3.35
CA VAL A 41 8.73 -3.40 -2.35
C VAL A 41 8.69 -4.93 -2.46
N ASP A 42 8.83 -5.61 -1.34
CA ASP A 42 8.76 -7.06 -1.26
C ASP A 42 7.34 -7.53 -0.87
N GLY A 43 7.15 -8.85 -0.78
CA GLY A 43 5.87 -9.44 -0.45
C GLY A 43 5.36 -9.10 0.96
N GLU A 44 6.25 -8.78 1.90
CA GLU A 44 5.86 -8.30 3.23
C GLU A 44 5.28 -6.88 3.12
N GLY A 45 5.98 -5.98 2.43
CA GLY A 45 5.50 -4.63 2.16
C GLY A 45 4.18 -4.61 1.37
N GLU A 46 4.03 -5.49 0.37
CA GLU A 46 2.77 -5.63 -0.35
C GLU A 46 1.63 -6.10 0.56
N ASN A 47 1.88 -7.10 1.42
CA ASN A 47 0.87 -7.59 2.35
C ASN A 47 0.47 -6.51 3.37
N MET A 48 1.42 -5.69 3.83
CA MET A 48 1.13 -4.53 4.69
C MET A 48 0.15 -3.56 3.99
N LEU A 49 0.39 -3.25 2.71
CA LEU A 49 -0.48 -2.39 1.91
C LEU A 49 -1.86 -3.03 1.66
N ALA A 50 -1.91 -4.34 1.45
CA ALA A 50 -3.16 -5.07 1.31
C ALA A 50 -4.01 -4.99 2.59
N LEU A 51 -3.38 -5.12 3.76
CA LEU A 51 -4.06 -4.96 5.05
C LEU A 51 -4.45 -3.50 5.32
N LEU A 52 -3.63 -2.53 4.88
CA LEU A 52 -3.96 -1.12 4.98
C LEU A 52 -5.21 -0.79 4.14
N ALA A 53 -5.29 -1.32 2.92
CA ALA A 53 -6.46 -1.21 2.07
C ALA A 53 -7.71 -1.85 2.71
N ASP A 54 -7.56 -3.05 3.26
CA ASP A 54 -8.65 -3.74 3.98
C ASP A 54 -9.09 -2.99 5.24
N THR A 55 -8.18 -2.33 5.95
CA THR A 55 -8.53 -1.51 7.14
C THR A 55 -9.26 -0.23 6.74
N LEU A 56 -8.90 0.40 5.60
CA LEU A 56 -9.53 1.62 5.10
C LEU A 56 -10.93 1.39 4.52
N ILE A 57 -11.10 0.33 3.73
CA ILE A 57 -12.38 -0.04 3.11
C ILE A 57 -12.53 -1.56 3.25
N PRO A 58 -13.04 -2.02 4.41
CA PRO A 58 -13.14 -3.45 4.71
C PRO A 58 -14.20 -4.13 3.87
N THR A 59 -13.98 -5.42 3.65
CA THR A 59 -14.96 -6.30 3.05
C THR A 59 -16.15 -6.49 4.00
N THR A 60 -17.36 -6.31 3.49
CA THR A 60 -18.60 -6.51 4.26
C THR A 60 -19.54 -7.41 3.46
N SER A 61 -20.80 -6.99 3.21
CA SER A 61 -21.67 -7.63 2.22
C SER A 61 -21.24 -7.34 0.78
N THR A 62 -20.32 -6.40 0.58
CA THR A 62 -19.74 -6.03 -0.70
C THR A 62 -18.21 -6.11 -0.66
N PRO A 63 -17.56 -6.31 -1.83
CA PRO A 63 -16.10 -6.28 -1.94
C PRO A 63 -15.46 -5.01 -1.36
N GLY A 64 -14.39 -5.20 -0.59
CA GLY A 64 -13.58 -4.12 -0.01
C GLY A 64 -12.46 -3.66 -0.95
N ALA A 65 -11.62 -2.72 -0.49
CA ALA A 65 -10.50 -2.20 -1.28
C ALA A 65 -9.42 -3.26 -1.57
N LYS A 66 -9.23 -4.21 -0.65
CA LYS A 66 -8.31 -5.33 -0.88
C LYS A 66 -8.82 -6.25 -2.00
N ASP A 67 -10.11 -6.55 -2.04
CA ASP A 67 -10.71 -7.47 -3.02
C ASP A 67 -10.61 -6.95 -4.45
N VAL A 68 -10.78 -5.64 -4.64
CA VAL A 68 -10.60 -4.99 -5.95
C VAL A 68 -9.14 -4.64 -6.25
N LYS A 69 -8.19 -5.15 -5.44
CA LYS A 69 -6.74 -4.97 -5.60
C LYS A 69 -6.29 -3.51 -5.61
N ALA A 70 -6.95 -2.64 -4.85
CA ALA A 70 -6.62 -1.22 -4.78
C ALA A 70 -5.20 -0.95 -4.23
N HIS A 71 -4.66 -1.85 -3.41
CA HIS A 71 -3.27 -1.80 -2.93
C HIS A 71 -2.25 -2.03 -4.05
N LEU A 72 -2.54 -2.94 -5.00
CA LEU A 72 -1.69 -3.14 -6.18
C LEU A 72 -1.76 -1.94 -7.12
N PHE A 73 -2.96 -1.35 -7.29
CA PHE A 73 -3.10 -0.09 -8.01
C PHE A 73 -2.25 1.02 -7.38
N ALA A 74 -2.27 1.16 -6.04
CA ALA A 74 -1.45 2.15 -5.36
C ALA A 74 0.06 1.93 -5.60
N LEU A 75 0.53 0.68 -5.53
CA LEU A 75 1.92 0.33 -5.85
C LEU A 75 2.29 0.72 -7.28
N THR A 76 1.47 0.35 -8.27
CA THR A 76 1.71 0.70 -9.68
C THR A 76 1.72 2.22 -9.88
N MET A 77 0.81 2.96 -9.24
CA MET A 77 0.78 4.42 -9.34
C MET A 77 2.04 5.08 -8.77
N VAL A 78 2.55 4.58 -7.63
CA VAL A 78 3.82 5.10 -7.07
C VAL A 78 5.00 4.72 -7.98
N ASP A 79 5.03 3.50 -8.50
CA ASP A 79 6.12 3.03 -9.36
C ASP A 79 6.17 3.78 -10.70
N ASP A 80 5.04 3.96 -11.37
CA ASP A 80 4.99 4.50 -12.73
C ASP A 80 4.79 6.02 -12.79
N CYS A 81 4.08 6.62 -11.82
CA CYS A 81 3.61 8.01 -11.93
C CYS A 81 4.29 8.99 -10.97
N PHE A 82 4.91 8.53 -9.87
CA PHE A 82 5.61 9.44 -8.97
C PHE A 82 6.98 9.80 -9.54
N ASN A 83 7.45 11.03 -9.28
CA ASN A 83 8.83 11.38 -9.57
C ASN A 83 9.78 10.67 -8.58
N LYS A 84 11.08 10.64 -8.90
CA LYS A 84 12.08 9.93 -8.08
C LYS A 84 12.15 10.42 -6.62
N GLU A 85 11.95 11.72 -6.39
CA GLU A 85 11.99 12.30 -5.06
C GLU A 85 10.80 11.80 -4.22
N ASP A 86 9.60 11.80 -4.79
CA ASP A 86 8.40 11.33 -4.12
C ASP A 86 8.39 9.80 -3.94
N GLN A 87 8.96 9.03 -4.87
CA GLN A 87 9.20 7.60 -4.69
C GLN A 87 10.10 7.30 -3.48
N GLN A 88 11.18 8.06 -3.31
CA GLN A 88 12.08 7.93 -2.16
C GLN A 88 11.40 8.33 -0.86
N LYS A 89 10.67 9.45 -0.85
CA LYS A 89 9.87 9.89 0.31
C LYS A 89 8.83 8.85 0.70
N TRP A 90 8.14 8.27 -0.29
CA TRP A 90 7.10 7.27 -0.05
C TRP A 90 7.68 5.96 0.49
N THR A 91 8.78 5.45 -0.10
CA THR A 91 9.43 4.21 0.37
C THR A 91 10.05 4.37 1.76
N ALA A 92 10.67 5.52 2.05
CA ALA A 92 11.13 5.85 3.40
C ALA A 92 9.95 5.98 4.39
N GLY A 93 8.85 6.60 3.95
CA GLY A 93 7.64 6.74 4.73
C GLY A 93 6.96 5.40 5.03
N MET A 94 6.99 4.45 4.10
CA MET A 94 6.50 3.08 4.29
C MET A 94 7.23 2.40 5.45
N LYS A 95 8.56 2.53 5.50
CA LYS A 95 9.37 2.01 6.59
C LYS A 95 9.05 2.71 7.92
N ALA A 96 8.94 4.04 7.90
CA ALA A 96 8.58 4.83 9.09
C ALA A 96 7.19 4.46 9.64
N PHE A 97 6.24 4.12 8.76
CA PHE A 97 4.92 3.63 9.16
C PHE A 97 5.01 2.26 9.84
N ALA A 98 5.80 1.33 9.31
CA ALA A 98 6.02 0.03 9.93
C ALA A 98 6.64 0.17 11.33
N GLU A 99 7.68 1.01 11.47
CA GLU A 99 8.32 1.32 12.75
C GLU A 99 7.35 1.99 13.74
N LEU A 100 6.48 2.88 13.25
CA LEU A 100 5.46 3.52 14.07
C LEU A 100 4.44 2.49 14.59
N SER A 101 4.00 1.56 13.73
CA SER A 101 3.11 0.48 14.14
C SER A 101 3.74 -0.40 15.21
N ASP A 102 4.99 -0.83 15.01
CA ASP A 102 5.74 -1.62 16.00
C ASP A 102 5.82 -0.89 17.35
N LYS A 103 6.16 0.40 17.33
CA LYS A 103 6.30 1.21 18.54
C LYS A 103 4.97 1.43 19.27
N LYS A 104 3.87 1.63 18.53
CA LYS A 104 2.54 1.91 19.10
C LYS A 104 1.84 0.66 19.59
N ASN A 105 1.93 -0.44 18.84
CA ASN A 105 1.15 -1.65 19.09
C ASN A 105 1.99 -2.77 19.72
N GLY A 106 3.30 -2.58 19.87
CA GLY A 106 4.25 -3.59 20.35
C GLY A 106 4.47 -4.75 19.38
N LYS A 107 3.94 -4.63 18.16
CA LYS A 107 3.98 -5.66 17.11
C LYS A 107 3.74 -5.02 15.74
N SER A 108 4.10 -5.74 14.69
CA SER A 108 3.98 -5.25 13.32
C SER A 108 2.53 -4.98 12.93
N PHE A 109 2.35 -4.17 11.89
CA PHE A 109 1.01 -3.82 11.42
C PHE A 109 0.21 -5.07 11.04
N GLU A 110 0.85 -6.05 10.41
CA GLU A 110 0.24 -7.33 10.03
C GLU A 110 -0.16 -8.18 11.24
N LYS A 111 0.58 -8.07 12.35
CA LYS A 111 0.29 -8.82 13.58
C LYS A 111 -0.63 -8.06 14.53
N SER A 112 -0.95 -6.80 14.24
CA SER A 112 -1.88 -5.97 15.01
C SER A 112 -3.32 -6.44 14.85
N THR A 113 -4.13 -6.26 15.89
CA THR A 113 -5.57 -6.55 15.82
C THR A 113 -6.27 -5.52 14.94
N PRO A 114 -7.46 -5.82 14.39
CA PRO A 114 -8.22 -4.85 13.60
C PRO A 114 -8.41 -3.51 14.31
N GLU A 115 -8.74 -3.52 15.60
CA GLU A 115 -8.98 -2.31 16.40
C GLU A 115 -7.69 -1.50 16.57
N ALA A 116 -6.55 -2.17 16.81
CA ALA A 116 -5.25 -1.51 16.93
C ALA A 116 -4.77 -0.90 15.60
N ARG A 117 -5.10 -1.53 14.46
CA ARG A 117 -4.83 -0.95 13.14
C ARG A 117 -5.69 0.28 12.92
N THR A 118 -7.00 0.19 13.15
CA THR A 118 -7.93 1.32 12.99
C THR A 118 -7.51 2.50 13.88
N ALA A 119 -7.18 2.27 15.15
CA ALA A 119 -6.74 3.33 16.05
C ALA A 119 -5.45 4.02 15.59
N LEU A 120 -4.50 3.26 15.00
CA LEU A 120 -3.29 3.83 14.40
C LEU A 120 -3.63 4.70 13.19
N LEU A 121 -4.50 4.23 12.29
CA LEU A 121 -4.90 4.97 11.10
C LEU A 121 -5.69 6.24 11.46
N GLU A 122 -6.58 6.18 12.44
CA GLU A 122 -7.31 7.35 12.96
C GLU A 122 -6.38 8.40 13.57
N GLN A 123 -5.29 7.97 14.21
CA GLN A 123 -4.28 8.89 14.70
C GLN A 123 -3.57 9.60 13.54
N LEU A 124 -3.20 8.85 12.49
CA LEU A 124 -2.54 9.41 11.31
C LEU A 124 -3.47 10.32 10.50
N ASP A 125 -4.78 10.04 10.48
CA ASP A 125 -5.79 10.89 9.87
C ASP A 125 -5.88 12.28 10.50
N LYS A 126 -5.57 12.40 11.80
CA LYS A 126 -5.56 13.68 12.52
C LYS A 126 -4.28 14.49 12.27
N SER A 127 -3.22 13.85 11.80
CA SER A 127 -1.96 14.51 11.43
C SER A 127 -1.99 14.99 9.99
N LYS A 128 -1.23 16.05 9.67
CA LYS A 128 -1.05 16.47 8.28
C LYS A 128 0.07 15.67 7.59
N ALA A 129 0.02 15.58 6.27
CA ALA A 129 0.97 14.79 5.48
C ALA A 129 2.42 15.29 5.64
N GLU A 130 2.61 16.57 5.94
CA GLU A 130 3.90 17.21 6.13
C GLU A 130 4.51 16.96 7.53
N GLU A 131 3.74 16.42 8.47
CA GLU A 131 4.15 16.23 9.87
C GLU A 131 5.06 15.00 10.09
N GLY A 132 5.36 14.23 9.04
CA GLY A 132 6.38 13.19 9.07
C GLY A 132 6.27 12.17 7.93
N GLY A 133 7.31 11.36 7.76
CA GLY A 133 7.37 10.35 6.70
C GLY A 133 6.24 9.31 6.75
N ALA A 134 5.87 8.84 7.96
CA ALA A 134 4.76 7.90 8.14
C ALA A 134 3.40 8.54 7.77
N ALA A 135 3.20 9.82 8.13
CA ALA A 135 1.99 10.56 7.78
C ALA A 135 1.90 10.80 6.27
N TYR A 136 3.00 11.23 5.64
CA TYR A 136 3.09 11.38 4.17
C TYR A 136 2.72 10.07 3.46
N PHE A 137 3.37 8.97 3.84
CA PHE A 137 3.08 7.65 3.26
C PHE A 137 1.62 7.25 3.45
N TYR A 138 1.08 7.41 4.66
CA TYR A 138 -0.30 7.06 4.95
C TYR A 138 -1.29 7.86 4.10
N HIS A 139 -1.18 9.18 4.07
CA HIS A 139 -2.07 10.05 3.31
C HIS A 139 -1.98 9.82 1.80
N ALA A 140 -0.76 9.71 1.26
CA ALA A 140 -0.55 9.40 -0.16
C ALA A 140 -1.18 8.05 -0.53
N THR A 141 -0.92 7.02 0.27
CA THR A 141 -1.42 5.65 0.01
C THR A 141 -2.92 5.56 0.18
N LYS A 142 -3.50 6.18 1.22
CA LYS A 142 -4.95 6.26 1.44
C LYS A 142 -5.65 6.89 0.23
N ASN A 143 -5.14 8.02 -0.26
CA ASN A 143 -5.71 8.68 -1.44
C ASN A 143 -5.65 7.79 -2.69
N LEU A 144 -4.54 7.09 -2.91
CA LEU A 144 -4.40 6.14 -4.03
C LEU A 144 -5.33 4.94 -3.88
N ILE A 145 -5.52 4.41 -2.67
CA ILE A 145 -6.44 3.30 -2.41
C ILE A 145 -7.88 3.71 -2.66
N ILE A 146 -8.30 4.87 -2.13
CA ILE A 146 -9.65 5.41 -2.38
C ILE A 146 -9.86 5.58 -3.87
N ARG A 147 -8.89 6.16 -4.58
CA ARG A 147 -8.95 6.31 -6.04
C ARG A 147 -9.04 4.96 -6.77
N GLY A 148 -8.23 3.97 -6.36
CA GLY A 148 -8.27 2.63 -6.94
C GLY A 148 -9.60 1.94 -6.73
N TYR A 149 -10.19 2.08 -5.52
CA TYR A 149 -11.49 1.53 -5.20
C TYR A 149 -12.62 2.19 -6.01
N THR A 150 -12.68 3.53 -6.03
CA THR A 150 -13.76 4.27 -6.70
C THR A 150 -13.71 4.20 -8.22
N ASN A 151 -12.56 3.83 -8.80
CA ASN A 151 -12.43 3.56 -10.24
C ASN A 151 -12.46 2.07 -10.58
N SER A 152 -12.73 1.19 -9.61
CA SER A 152 -12.85 -0.25 -9.87
C SER A 152 -14.13 -0.57 -10.65
N GLU A 153 -14.10 -1.68 -11.40
CA GLU A 153 -15.29 -2.19 -12.10
C GLU A 153 -16.47 -2.40 -11.14
N PHE A 154 -16.21 -2.97 -9.96
CA PHE A 154 -17.23 -3.17 -8.94
C PHE A 154 -17.91 -1.85 -8.55
N TYR A 155 -17.12 -0.83 -8.19
CA TYR A 155 -17.67 0.45 -7.75
C TYR A 155 -18.43 1.16 -8.87
N LEU A 156 -17.86 1.22 -10.07
CA LEU A 156 -18.46 1.91 -11.19
C LEU A 156 -19.71 1.20 -11.74
N THR A 157 -19.84 -0.13 -11.59
CA THR A 157 -21.02 -0.86 -12.09
C THR A 157 -22.10 -1.08 -11.03
N LYS A 158 -21.73 -1.24 -9.74
CA LYS A 158 -22.67 -1.63 -8.67
C LYS A 158 -22.97 -0.51 -7.67
N VAL A 159 -22.05 0.44 -7.47
CA VAL A 159 -22.21 1.52 -6.47
C VAL A 159 -22.63 2.83 -7.13
N GLN A 160 -21.84 3.34 -8.07
CA GLN A 160 -22.12 4.61 -8.75
C GLN A 160 -22.99 4.45 -10.02
N VAL A 161 -23.06 3.22 -10.57
CA VAL A 161 -23.75 2.91 -11.85
C VAL A 161 -23.38 3.93 -12.94
N TYR A 162 -22.08 4.03 -13.19
CA TYR A 162 -21.50 4.98 -14.12
C TYR A 162 -21.87 4.65 -15.58
N GLU A 163 -22.30 5.67 -16.32
CA GLU A 163 -22.53 5.63 -17.76
C GLU A 163 -21.44 6.44 -18.48
N LEU A 164 -20.66 5.78 -19.34
CA LEU A 164 -19.55 6.41 -20.07
C LEU A 164 -20.08 7.48 -21.03
N VAL A 165 -19.43 8.65 -21.05
CA VAL A 165 -19.79 9.75 -21.95
C VAL A 165 -19.18 9.54 -23.35
N PRO A 166 -19.94 9.78 -24.44
CA PRO A 166 -21.36 10.12 -24.48
C PRO A 166 -22.23 8.94 -24.06
N GLY A 167 -23.25 9.22 -23.23
CA GLY A 167 -24.20 8.21 -22.78
C GLY A 167 -24.98 7.58 -23.93
N ARG A 168 -25.85 6.62 -23.62
CA ARG A 168 -26.64 5.89 -24.61
C ARG A 168 -27.36 6.85 -25.55
N PHE A 169 -27.20 6.61 -26.84
CA PHE A 169 -27.91 7.38 -27.86
C PHE A 169 -29.40 7.01 -27.85
N HIS A 170 -30.26 7.98 -27.55
CA HIS A 170 -31.71 7.84 -27.65
C HIS A 170 -32.20 8.50 -28.95
N GLY A 171 -32.41 7.69 -30.00
CA GLY A 171 -32.82 8.19 -31.32
C GLY A 171 -34.23 8.81 -31.37
N SER A 172 -35.10 8.46 -30.43
CA SER A 172 -36.40 9.08 -30.23
C SER A 172 -36.60 9.34 -28.73
N VAL A 173 -36.82 10.62 -28.39
CA VAL A 173 -37.13 11.04 -27.03
C VAL A 173 -38.42 11.86 -27.04
N PRO A 174 -39.34 11.68 -26.08
CA PRO A 174 -40.53 12.52 -25.99
C PRO A 174 -40.12 13.98 -25.81
N VAL A 175 -40.51 14.84 -26.75
CA VAL A 175 -40.29 16.28 -26.64
C VAL A 175 -41.42 16.85 -25.78
N LYS A 176 -41.07 17.51 -24.66
CA LYS A 176 -42.08 18.29 -23.91
C LYS A 176 -42.56 19.44 -24.80
N PRO A 177 -43.89 19.63 -24.98
CA PRO A 177 -44.39 20.75 -25.75
C PRO A 177 -43.96 22.06 -25.07
N VAL A 178 -43.08 22.80 -25.71
CA VAL A 178 -42.73 24.16 -25.29
C VAL A 178 -43.93 25.03 -25.66
N GLY A 179 -44.57 25.66 -24.67
CA GLY A 179 -45.64 26.61 -24.91
C GLY A 179 -45.18 27.67 -25.90
N ARG A 180 -45.89 27.83 -27.01
CA ARG A 180 -45.58 28.89 -27.98
C ARG A 180 -45.70 30.23 -27.26
N ARG A 181 -44.62 31.03 -27.23
CA ARG A 181 -44.75 32.46 -26.97
C ARG A 181 -45.46 33.06 -28.19
N THR A 182 -46.76 33.28 -28.08
CA THR A 182 -47.48 34.17 -28.98
C THR A 182 -46.95 35.59 -28.77
N ALA A 183 -46.61 36.26 -29.87
CA ALA A 183 -46.15 37.65 -29.89
C ALA A 183 -47.22 38.62 -29.41
#